data_AF-A0A158KHN3-F1
#
_entry.id   AF-A0A158KHN3-F1
#
_cell.length_a   1.000
_cell.length_b   1.000
_cell.length_c   1.000
_cell.angle_alpha   90.00
_cell.angle_beta   90.00
_cell.angle_gamma   90.00
#
_symmetry.space_group_name_H-M   'P 1'
#
loop_
_entity.id
_entity.type
_entity.pdbx_description
1 polymer ?
#
loop_
_entity_poly.entity_id
_entity_poly.type
_entity_poly.pdbx_seq_one_letter_code
_entity_poly.pdbx_strand_id
1 'polypeptide(L)'
;MDIFYHWQKLEHNLKNGEVGHLGSNNSKIVQLAERLPKRIWVFKTPKGMKGSIQLVGSLLVSDEARVAVATDYRNVICYDPFSSESVMFTDSGTPERIQEVSAYFQYRFHSAFSANFNGDAGLQAMESNVVRGLESMVVDWGRCQMLERVKDGKKVQPINPFAKLST
;
A
#
# COMPACT_ATOMS: atom_id res chain seq x y z
N MET A 1 7.92 -10.43 6.76
CA MET A 1 8.33 -9.28 5.92
C MET A 1 7.11 -8.47 5.56
N ASP A 2 7.27 -7.28 4.99
CA ASP A 2 6.16 -6.52 4.40
C ASP A 2 6.45 -6.18 2.93
N ILE A 3 5.47 -5.62 2.23
CA ILE A 3 5.60 -5.21 0.82
C ILE A 3 5.66 -3.69 0.72
N PHE A 4 6.64 -3.19 -0.03
CA PHE A 4 6.61 -1.84 -0.59
C PHE A 4 5.80 -1.87 -1.89
N TYR A 5 4.78 -1.02 -1.98
CA TYR A 5 3.95 -0.88 -3.18
C TYR A 5 3.85 0.58 -3.64
N HIS A 6 4.35 0.87 -4.84
CA HIS A 6 4.13 2.15 -5.52
C HIS A 6 2.79 2.12 -6.28
N TRP A 7 1.79 2.79 -5.72
CA TRP A 7 0.43 2.78 -6.21
C TRP A 7 0.18 3.97 -7.15
N GLN A 8 0.57 3.81 -8.42
CA GLN A 8 0.48 4.87 -9.43
C GLN A 8 -0.93 5.43 -9.64
N LYS A 9 -1.97 4.57 -9.55
CA LYS A 9 -3.38 4.92 -9.78
C LYS A 9 -4.19 5.14 -8.50
N LEU A 10 -3.52 5.37 -7.35
CA LEU A 10 -4.17 5.49 -6.03
C LEU A 10 -5.43 6.36 -6.04
N GLU A 11 -5.32 7.62 -6.50
CA GLU A 11 -6.45 8.57 -6.47
C GLU A 11 -7.64 8.12 -7.33
N HIS A 12 -7.34 7.46 -8.45
CA HIS A 12 -8.37 6.87 -9.31
C HIS A 12 -9.06 5.69 -8.63
N ASN A 13 -8.26 4.78 -8.07
CA ASN A 13 -8.79 3.57 -7.43
C ASN A 13 -9.60 3.91 -6.17
N LEU A 14 -9.12 4.85 -5.32
CA LEU A 14 -9.87 5.34 -4.16
C LEU A 14 -11.17 6.06 -4.55
N LYS A 15 -11.18 6.81 -5.67
CA LYS A 15 -12.40 7.45 -6.18
C LYS A 15 -13.43 6.41 -6.66
N ASN A 16 -12.97 5.31 -7.24
CA ASN A 16 -13.84 4.27 -7.80
C ASN A 16 -14.21 3.17 -6.80
N GLY A 17 -13.57 3.10 -5.64
CA GLY A 17 -13.74 2.00 -4.69
C GLY A 17 -13.01 0.72 -5.11
N GLU A 18 -12.02 0.83 -5.98
CA GLU A 18 -11.20 -0.29 -6.47
C GLU A 18 -10.09 -0.61 -5.45
N VAL A 19 -10.49 -1.19 -4.32
CA VAL A 19 -9.61 -1.51 -3.18
C VAL A 19 -9.70 -3.00 -2.83
N GLY A 20 -8.98 -3.41 -1.79
CA GLY A 20 -8.96 -4.77 -1.23
C GLY A 20 -8.03 -5.76 -1.94
N HIS A 21 -7.33 -5.32 -2.98
CA HIS A 21 -6.32 -6.15 -3.63
C HIS A 21 -5.16 -5.33 -4.21
N LEU A 22 -4.00 -5.96 -4.26
CA LEU A 22 -2.81 -5.55 -5.00
C LEU A 22 -2.63 -6.54 -6.15
N GLY A 23 -2.83 -6.10 -7.39
CA GLY A 23 -2.73 -6.97 -8.56
C GLY A 23 -1.52 -6.65 -9.44
N SER A 24 -0.95 -7.70 -10.04
CA SER A 24 0.13 -7.57 -11.03
C SER A 24 0.12 -8.75 -12.00
N ASN A 25 0.53 -8.50 -13.24
CA ASN A 25 0.75 -9.56 -14.24
C ASN A 25 2.15 -10.18 -14.16
N ASN A 26 3.03 -9.62 -13.33
CA ASN A 26 4.38 -10.13 -13.14
C ASN A 26 4.42 -11.26 -12.08
N SER A 27 5.39 -12.17 -12.16
CA SER A 27 5.59 -13.25 -11.18
C SER A 27 6.19 -12.77 -9.84
N LYS A 28 6.78 -11.58 -9.77
CA LYS A 28 7.37 -11.02 -8.54
C LYS A 28 6.37 -10.94 -7.38
N ILE A 29 5.10 -10.65 -7.68
CA ILE A 29 4.04 -10.63 -6.67
C ILE A 29 3.79 -12.03 -6.07
N VAL A 30 3.94 -13.10 -6.86
CA VAL A 30 3.82 -14.49 -6.38
C VAL A 30 4.95 -14.79 -5.41
N GLN A 31 6.19 -14.42 -5.76
CA GLN A 31 7.35 -14.56 -4.88
C GLN A 31 7.19 -13.76 -3.57
N LEU A 32 6.57 -12.59 -3.63
CA LEU A 32 6.28 -11.79 -2.43
C LEU A 32 5.19 -12.44 -1.58
N ALA A 33 4.14 -13.01 -2.20
CA ALA A 33 3.05 -13.69 -1.50
C ALA A 33 3.54 -14.95 -0.77
N GLU A 34 4.41 -15.75 -1.39
CA GLU A 34 5.01 -16.97 -0.79
C GLU A 34 5.79 -16.69 0.50
N ARG A 35 6.28 -15.46 0.67
CA ARG A 35 7.01 -15.03 1.86
C ARG A 35 6.10 -14.56 3.00
N LEU A 36 4.79 -14.74 2.87
CA LEU A 36 3.76 -14.46 3.89
C LEU A 36 3.89 -13.03 4.46
N PRO A 37 3.67 -12.01 3.63
CA PRO A 37 3.79 -10.62 4.05
C PRO A 37 2.69 -10.26 5.05
N LYS A 38 2.99 -9.46 6.07
CA LYS A 38 1.97 -8.99 7.02
C LYS A 38 1.24 -7.76 6.49
N ARG A 39 1.98 -6.79 5.96
CA ARG A 39 1.42 -5.53 5.46
C ARG A 39 1.87 -5.17 4.06
N ILE A 40 1.06 -4.35 3.40
CA ILE A 40 1.39 -3.62 2.18
C ILE A 40 1.53 -2.15 2.55
N TRP A 41 2.75 -1.62 2.50
CA TRP A 41 3.05 -0.21 2.63
C TRP A 41 2.89 0.48 1.28
N VAL A 42 2.01 1.46 1.23
CA VAL A 42 1.61 2.13 -0.01
C VAL A 42 2.35 3.45 -0.16
N PHE A 43 2.94 3.65 -1.33
CA PHE A 43 3.67 4.84 -1.70
C PHE A 43 3.14 5.43 -3.01
N LYS A 44 3.32 6.74 -3.20
CA LYS A 44 3.14 7.40 -4.50
C LYS A 44 4.24 8.42 -4.75
N THR A 45 4.40 8.83 -5.99
CA THR A 45 5.22 10.01 -6.31
C THR A 45 4.36 11.27 -6.15
N PRO A 46 4.77 12.24 -5.30
CA PRO A 46 4.05 13.50 -5.17
C PRO A 46 4.07 14.28 -6.49
N LYS A 47 3.02 15.05 -6.76
CA LYS A 47 2.91 15.85 -7.99
C LYS A 47 4.06 16.84 -8.08
N GLY A 48 4.82 16.81 -9.18
CA GLY A 48 5.96 17.70 -9.40
C GLY A 48 7.26 17.29 -8.69
N MET A 49 7.28 16.18 -7.93
CA MET A 49 8.44 15.72 -7.16
C MET A 49 8.99 14.40 -7.70
N LYS A 50 9.45 14.40 -8.97
CA LYS A 50 10.07 13.21 -9.58
C LYS A 50 11.31 12.81 -8.78
N GLY A 51 11.46 11.50 -8.53
CA GLY A 51 12.55 10.97 -7.70
C GLY A 51 12.27 11.02 -6.20
N SER A 52 11.09 11.47 -5.78
CA SER A 52 10.63 11.41 -4.39
C SER A 52 9.42 10.50 -4.25
N ILE A 53 9.20 10.02 -3.03
CA ILE A 53 8.07 9.20 -2.66
C ILE A 53 7.38 9.75 -1.40
N GLN A 54 6.07 9.60 -1.37
CA GLN A 54 5.23 9.85 -0.21
C GLN A 54 4.65 8.52 0.25
N LEU A 55 4.81 8.20 1.54
CA LEU A 55 4.06 7.12 2.18
C LEU A 55 2.61 7.56 2.37
N VAL A 56 1.64 6.81 1.86
CA VAL A 56 0.22 7.18 1.91
C VAL A 56 -0.62 6.23 2.74
N GLY A 57 -0.19 5.01 2.96
CA GLY A 57 -0.96 4.06 3.77
C GLY A 57 -0.19 2.79 4.15
N SER A 58 -0.82 2.02 5.02
CA SER A 58 -0.36 0.70 5.47
C SER A 58 -1.58 -0.21 5.53
N LEU A 59 -1.56 -1.32 4.80
CA LEU A 59 -2.72 -2.17 4.57
C LEU A 59 -2.45 -3.57 5.10
N LEU A 60 -3.39 -4.12 5.88
CA LEU A 60 -3.26 -5.47 6.44
C LEU A 60 -3.52 -6.51 5.36
N VAL A 61 -2.53 -7.37 5.09
CA VAL A 61 -2.70 -8.50 4.15
C VAL A 61 -3.75 -9.46 4.70
N SER A 62 -4.57 -10.00 3.81
CA SER A 62 -5.63 -10.94 4.12
C SER A 62 -5.48 -12.18 3.24
N ASP A 63 -5.62 -13.35 3.83
CA ASP A 63 -5.57 -14.64 3.10
C ASP A 63 -6.74 -14.78 2.12
N GLU A 64 -7.85 -14.10 2.42
CA GLU A 64 -9.07 -14.11 1.63
C GLU A 64 -9.45 -12.71 1.15
N ALA A 65 -10.11 -12.64 0.00
CA ALA A 65 -10.71 -11.40 -0.49
C ALA A 65 -11.84 -10.96 0.47
N ARG A 66 -11.78 -9.70 0.92
CA ARG A 66 -12.83 -9.11 1.77
C ARG A 66 -13.88 -8.34 1.00
N VAL A 67 -13.55 -7.92 -0.22
CA VAL A 67 -14.40 -7.19 -1.15
C VAL A 67 -14.36 -7.92 -2.49
N ALA A 68 -15.41 -7.78 -3.29
CA ALA A 68 -15.43 -8.37 -4.62
C ALA A 68 -14.27 -7.81 -5.46
N VAL A 69 -13.35 -8.67 -5.87
CA VAL A 69 -12.19 -8.31 -6.68
C VAL A 69 -12.56 -8.49 -8.15
N ALA A 70 -12.93 -7.39 -8.81
CA ALA A 70 -13.07 -7.36 -10.26
C ALA A 70 -11.72 -6.92 -10.87
N THR A 71 -10.85 -7.88 -11.17
CA THR A 71 -9.50 -7.59 -11.68
C THR A 71 -9.14 -8.51 -12.84
N ASP A 72 -8.41 -7.97 -13.82
CA ASP A 72 -7.83 -8.71 -14.94
C ASP A 72 -6.39 -9.18 -14.66
N TYR A 73 -5.84 -8.81 -13.49
CA TYR A 73 -4.51 -9.23 -13.07
C TYR A 73 -4.46 -10.74 -12.83
N ARG A 74 -3.45 -11.39 -13.39
CA ARG A 74 -3.23 -12.84 -13.21
C ARG A 74 -2.88 -13.21 -11.77
N ASN A 75 -2.17 -12.34 -11.08
CA ASN A 75 -1.70 -12.59 -9.72
C ASN A 75 -2.16 -11.44 -8.81
N VAL A 76 -2.62 -11.79 -7.61
CA VAL A 76 -3.22 -10.84 -6.67
C VAL A 76 -2.83 -11.18 -5.24
N ILE A 77 -2.56 -10.16 -4.43
CA ILE A 77 -2.48 -10.25 -2.97
C ILE A 77 -3.66 -9.48 -2.40
N CYS A 78 -4.47 -10.12 -1.57
CA CYS A 78 -5.60 -9.47 -0.93
C CYS A 78 -5.15 -8.72 0.32
N TYR A 79 -5.82 -7.61 0.61
CA TYR A 79 -5.72 -6.92 1.90
C TYR A 79 -7.12 -6.63 2.42
N ASP A 80 -7.26 -6.49 3.73
CA ASP A 80 -8.55 -6.19 4.35
C ASP A 80 -8.76 -4.66 4.42
N PRO A 81 -9.59 -4.07 3.56
CA PRO A 81 -9.83 -2.63 3.61
C PRO A 81 -10.72 -2.22 4.79
N PHE A 82 -11.40 -3.15 5.48
CA PHE A 82 -12.27 -2.85 6.62
C PHE A 82 -11.55 -2.94 7.97
N SER A 83 -10.37 -3.58 8.01
CA SER A 83 -9.57 -3.66 9.23
C SER A 83 -9.19 -2.27 9.74
N SER A 84 -9.18 -2.11 11.07
CA SER A 84 -8.63 -0.92 11.73
C SER A 84 -7.11 -0.78 11.56
N GLU A 85 -6.42 -1.86 11.19
CA GLU A 85 -4.98 -1.82 10.86
C GLU A 85 -4.72 -1.31 9.43
N SER A 86 -5.73 -1.30 8.57
CA SER A 86 -5.63 -0.74 7.21
C SER A 86 -5.91 0.76 7.23
N VAL A 87 -4.84 1.55 7.18
CA VAL A 87 -4.88 3.00 7.43
C VAL A 87 -4.27 3.81 6.31
N MET A 88 -4.69 5.07 6.21
CA MET A 88 -4.13 6.09 5.32
C MET A 88 -3.56 7.25 6.14
N PHE A 89 -2.34 7.67 5.81
CA PHE A 89 -1.67 8.79 6.48
C PHE A 89 -2.25 10.12 5.99
N THR A 90 -2.59 10.99 6.94
CA THR A 90 -3.37 12.21 6.70
C THR A 90 -2.51 13.44 6.44
N ASP A 91 -1.29 13.41 6.95
CA ASP A 91 -0.33 14.51 7.04
C ASP A 91 1.04 14.13 6.43
N SER A 92 1.11 13.03 5.67
CA SER A 92 2.36 12.57 5.02
C SER A 92 2.81 13.39 3.82
N GLY A 93 2.00 14.34 3.36
CA GLY A 93 2.27 15.18 2.18
C GLY A 93 3.15 16.39 2.43
N THR A 94 3.60 16.62 3.67
CA THR A 94 4.51 17.73 4.00
C THR A 94 5.89 17.51 3.36
N PRO A 95 6.58 18.58 2.89
CA PRO A 95 7.92 18.47 2.31
C PRO A 95 8.91 17.68 3.18
N GLU A 96 8.87 17.89 4.50
CA GLU A 96 9.78 17.28 5.47
C GLU A 96 9.61 15.76 5.49
N ARG A 97 8.37 15.28 5.60
CA ARG A 97 8.06 13.84 5.60
C ARG A 97 8.32 13.17 4.26
N ILE A 98 8.06 13.87 3.15
CA ILE A 98 8.40 13.37 1.81
C ILE A 98 9.91 13.19 1.69
N GLN A 99 10.69 14.17 2.15
CA GLN A 99 12.15 14.10 2.16
C GLN A 99 12.64 12.95 3.05
N GLU A 100 12.11 12.83 4.27
CA GLU A 100 12.48 11.80 5.23
C GLU A 100 12.24 10.38 4.68
N VAL A 101 11.03 10.13 4.16
CA VAL A 101 10.67 8.83 3.56
C VAL A 101 11.51 8.57 2.31
N SER A 102 11.70 9.57 1.46
CA SER A 102 12.51 9.42 0.25
C SER A 102 13.95 9.04 0.60
N ALA A 103 14.58 9.76 1.53
CA ALA A 103 15.94 9.49 1.98
C ALA A 103 16.07 8.09 2.62
N TYR A 104 15.06 7.66 3.37
CA TYR A 104 15.02 6.34 3.99
C TYR A 104 15.07 5.21 2.96
N PHE A 105 14.39 5.36 1.82
CA PHE A 105 14.34 4.31 0.79
C PHE A 105 15.34 4.48 -0.36
N GLN A 106 15.87 5.68 -0.61
CA GLN A 106 16.66 5.98 -1.81
C GLN A 106 17.87 5.05 -1.98
N TYR A 107 18.62 4.80 -0.91
CA TYR A 107 19.78 3.90 -0.97
C TYR A 107 19.38 2.42 -0.96
N ARG A 108 18.30 2.08 -0.25
CA ARG A 108 17.83 0.69 -0.11
C ARG A 108 17.24 0.16 -1.41
N PHE A 109 16.50 0.99 -2.12
CA PHE A 109 15.80 0.64 -3.36
C PHE A 109 16.29 1.50 -4.54
N HIS A 110 17.60 1.74 -4.63
CA HIS A 110 18.21 2.60 -5.64
C HIS A 110 17.73 2.28 -7.06
N SER A 111 17.74 1.00 -7.45
CA SER A 111 17.24 0.56 -8.77
C SER A 111 15.77 0.89 -9.00
N ALA A 112 14.94 0.88 -7.95
CA ALA A 112 13.54 1.24 -8.04
C ALA A 112 13.35 2.74 -8.29
N PHE A 113 14.12 3.58 -7.59
CA PHE A 113 14.16 5.03 -7.83
C PHE A 113 14.64 5.35 -9.25
N SER A 114 15.73 4.71 -9.70
CA SER A 114 16.25 4.88 -11.07
C SER A 114 15.24 4.49 -12.15
N ALA A 115 14.43 3.46 -11.89
CA ALA A 115 13.35 3.03 -12.77
C ALA A 115 12.04 3.82 -12.60
N ASN A 116 12.00 4.83 -11.72
CA ASN A 116 10.79 5.57 -11.34
C ASN A 116 9.62 4.66 -10.94
N PHE A 117 9.94 3.52 -10.30
CA PHE A 117 8.94 2.56 -9.81
C PHE A 117 8.02 1.98 -10.88
N ASN A 118 8.44 1.98 -12.15
CA ASN A 118 7.68 1.38 -13.24
C ASN A 118 7.79 -0.15 -13.24
N GLY A 119 6.67 -0.84 -13.50
CA GLY A 119 6.62 -2.31 -13.51
C GLY A 119 7.08 -2.89 -12.18
N ASP A 120 8.02 -3.84 -12.23
CA ASP A 120 8.51 -4.57 -11.05
C ASP A 120 9.29 -3.72 -10.06
N ALA A 121 9.75 -2.54 -10.50
CA ALA A 121 10.37 -1.57 -9.62
C ALA A 121 9.38 -1.01 -8.59
N GLY A 122 8.08 -1.02 -8.88
CA GLY A 122 7.02 -0.55 -7.98
C GLY A 122 6.65 -1.53 -6.87
N LEU A 123 7.20 -2.75 -6.88
CA LEU A 123 6.96 -3.76 -5.84
C LEU A 123 8.30 -4.16 -5.25
N GLN A 124 8.51 -4.01 -3.94
CA GLN A 124 9.74 -4.47 -3.29
C GLN A 124 9.44 -5.21 -1.99
N ALA A 125 10.32 -6.14 -1.62
CA ALA A 125 10.30 -6.75 -0.30
C ALA A 125 10.85 -5.76 0.74
N MET A 126 10.15 -5.65 1.87
CA MET A 126 10.61 -4.91 3.04
C MET A 126 10.97 -5.90 4.14
N GLU A 127 12.28 -6.06 4.36
CA GLU A 127 12.81 -6.89 5.44
C GLU A 127 12.54 -6.26 6.81
N SER A 128 12.55 -7.09 7.86
CA SER A 128 12.11 -6.69 9.20
C SER A 128 12.82 -5.48 9.78
N ASN A 129 14.10 -5.26 9.46
CA ASN A 129 14.84 -4.06 9.87
C ASN A 129 14.35 -2.78 9.16
N VAL A 130 13.95 -2.89 7.90
CA VAL A 130 13.36 -1.78 7.13
C VAL A 130 11.95 -1.48 7.65
N VAL A 131 11.16 -2.52 7.92
CA VAL A 131 9.82 -2.36 8.50
C VAL A 131 9.88 -1.67 9.85
N ARG A 132 10.71 -2.15 10.78
CA ARG A 132 10.84 -1.55 12.11
C ARG A 132 11.26 -0.08 12.07
N GLY A 133 12.18 0.28 11.18
CA GLY A 133 12.59 1.68 11.05
C GLY A 133 11.49 2.56 10.45
N LEU A 134 10.73 2.04 9.48
CA LEU A 134 9.56 2.76 8.95
C LEU A 134 8.47 2.91 10.02
N GLU A 135 8.17 1.86 10.78
CA GLU A 135 7.17 1.90 11.85
C GLU A 135 7.53 2.93 12.92
N SER A 136 8.81 3.00 13.31
CA SER A 136 9.30 4.01 14.25
C SER A 136 9.19 5.44 13.69
N MET A 137 9.38 5.63 12.39
CA MET A 137 9.28 6.94 11.74
C MET A 137 7.83 7.47 11.72
N VAL A 138 6.86 6.57 11.55
CA VAL A 138 5.45 6.93 11.29
C VAL A 138 4.55 6.80 12.53
N VAL A 139 5.12 6.46 13.69
CA VAL A 139 4.37 6.13 14.91
C VAL A 139 3.43 7.26 15.34
N ASP A 140 3.87 8.51 15.19
CA ASP A 140 3.12 9.71 15.62
C ASP A 140 2.40 10.41 14.46
N TRP A 141 2.36 9.80 13.27
CA TRP A 141 1.71 10.41 12.12
C TRP A 141 0.19 10.32 12.23
N GLY A 142 -0.51 11.38 11.82
CA GLY A 142 -1.96 11.37 11.72
C GLY A 142 -2.44 10.30 10.73
N ARG A 143 -3.36 9.45 11.15
CA ARG A 143 -3.91 8.35 10.35
C ARG A 143 -5.42 8.29 10.46
N CYS A 144 -6.07 7.87 9.39
CA CYS A 144 -7.48 7.55 9.35
C CYS A 144 -7.67 6.13 8.81
N GLN A 145 -8.82 5.53 9.06
CA GLN A 145 -9.16 4.24 8.47
C GLN A 145 -9.20 4.38 6.94
N MET A 146 -8.73 3.36 6.19
CA MET A 146 -8.56 3.47 4.74
C MET A 146 -9.82 3.88 3.97
N LEU A 147 -10.97 3.34 4.33
CA LEU A 147 -12.24 3.59 3.65
C LEU A 147 -12.74 5.02 3.87
N GLU A 148 -12.26 5.74 4.89
CA GLU A 148 -12.52 7.18 5.02
C GLU A 148 -11.95 7.98 3.83
N ARG A 149 -10.98 7.42 3.09
CA ARG A 149 -10.43 8.02 1.87
C ARG A 149 -11.13 7.56 0.59
N VAL A 150 -12.05 6.60 0.68
CA VAL A 150 -12.86 6.15 -0.46
C VAL A 150 -14.07 7.07 -0.61
N LYS A 151 -14.19 7.74 -1.75
CA LYS A 151 -15.22 8.77 -1.96
C LYS A 151 -16.66 8.24 -1.92
N ASP A 152 -16.84 6.98 -2.30
CA ASP A 152 -18.15 6.33 -2.32
C ASP A 152 -18.06 4.98 -1.60
N GLY A 153 -18.15 5.03 -0.27
CA GLY A 153 -18.10 3.84 0.58
C GLY A 153 -19.20 2.81 0.27
N LYS A 154 -20.28 3.19 -0.42
CA LYS A 154 -21.32 2.24 -0.83
C LYS A 154 -20.82 1.25 -1.88
N LYS A 155 -19.78 1.61 -2.64
CA LYS A 155 -19.17 0.72 -3.65
C LYS A 155 -18.30 -0.38 -3.04
N VAL A 156 -17.85 -0.19 -1.80
CA VAL A 156 -16.96 -1.14 -1.12
C VAL A 156 -17.76 -1.85 -0.05
N GLN A 157 -18.43 -2.93 -0.44
CA GLN A 157 -19.19 -3.79 0.47
C GLN A 157 -18.39 -5.06 0.80
N PRO A 158 -18.45 -5.54 2.05
CA PRO A 158 -17.85 -6.81 2.39
C PRO A 158 -18.55 -7.94 1.64
N ILE A 159 -17.79 -8.93 1.17
CA ILE A 159 -18.37 -10.14 0.54
C ILE A 159 -19.30 -10.86 1.52
N ASN A 160 -18.90 -10.93 2.79
CA ASN A 160 -19.73 -11.44 3.86
C ASN A 160 -19.99 -10.32 4.90
N PRO A 161 -21.18 -9.71 4.90
CA PRO A 161 -21.51 -8.63 5.83
C PRO A 161 -21.62 -9.08 7.30
N PHE A 162 -21.59 -10.39 7.55
CA PHE A 162 -21.68 -10.98 8.89
C PHE A 162 -20.34 -11.59 9.38
N ALA A 163 -19.30 -11.57 8.54
CA ALA A 163 -17.98 -11.98 8.99
C ALA A 163 -17.48 -10.96 10.03
N LYS A 164 -17.08 -11.45 11.21
CA LYS A 164 -16.50 -10.60 12.26
C LYS A 164 -15.30 -9.86 11.66
N LEU A 165 -15.33 -8.53 11.73
CA LEU A 165 -14.18 -7.70 11.39
C LEU A 165 -13.02 -8.12 12.31
N SER A 166 -11.90 -8.51 11.71
CA SER A 166 -10.70 -8.85 12.48
C SER A 166 -10.22 -7.60 13.21
N THR A 167 -10.45 -7.57 14.53
CA THR A 167 -9.89 -6.59 15.48
C THR A 167 -8.39 -6.76 15.61
#